data_AF-A0A348DGL3-F1
#
_entry.id   AF-A0A348DGL3-F1
#
_cell.length_a   1.000
_cell.length_b   1.000
_cell.length_c   1.000
_cell.angle_alpha   90.00
_cell.angle_beta   90.00
_cell.angle_gamma   90.00
#
_symmetry.space_group_name_H-M   'P 1'
#
loop_
_entity.id
_entity.type
_entity.pdbx_description
1 polymer ?
#
loop_
_entity_poly.entity_id
_entity_poly.type
_entity_poly.pdbx_seq_one_letter_code
_entity_poly.pdbx_strand_id
1 'polypeptide(L)' 'MIHKETAVLNLPDDGRVLITCKDGAISSVRVVQDNEHMASLKALLELARLAGYTVTKNDGAER' A
#
# COMPACT_ATOMS: atom_id res chain seq x y z
N MET A 1 -1.48 -13.11 -12.67
CA MET A 1 -2.66 -12.23 -12.60
C MET A 1 -3.72 -12.98 -11.80
N ILE A 2 -4.27 -12.35 -10.76
CA ILE A 2 -5.32 -12.95 -9.93
C ILE A 2 -6.65 -12.35 -10.38
N HIS A 3 -7.63 -13.20 -10.69
CA HIS A 3 -8.97 -12.76 -11.03
C HIS A 3 -9.66 -12.22 -9.78
N LYS A 4 -10.42 -11.13 -9.93
CA LYS A 4 -11.06 -10.48 -8.78
C LYS A 4 -12.05 -11.43 -8.08
N GLU A 5 -12.70 -12.28 -8.87
CA GLU A 5 -13.68 -13.27 -8.43
C GLU A 5 -13.03 -14.37 -7.58
N THR A 6 -11.74 -14.68 -7.83
CA THR A 6 -11.00 -15.72 -7.09
C THR A 6 -10.07 -15.16 -6.02
N ALA A 7 -9.88 -13.84 -5.96
CA ALA A 7 -9.05 -13.18 -4.96
C ALA A 7 -9.53 -13.48 -3.53
N VAL A 8 -10.85 -13.62 -3.33
CA VAL A 8 -11.46 -13.94 -2.02
C VAL A 8 -10.99 -15.29 -1.47
N LEU A 9 -10.63 -16.24 -2.33
CA LEU A 9 -10.14 -17.57 -1.94
C LEU A 9 -8.74 -17.52 -1.30
N ASN A 10 -8.04 -16.39 -1.43
CA ASN A 10 -6.70 -16.19 -0.86
C ASN A 10 -6.75 -15.38 0.44
N LEU A 11 -7.94 -15.04 0.94
CA LEU A 11 -8.09 -14.31 2.19
C LEU A 11 -8.00 -15.27 3.38
N PRO A 12 -7.34 -14.88 4.47
CA PRO A 12 -7.42 -15.60 5.74
C PRO A 12 -8.81 -15.42 6.36
N ASP A 13 -9.14 -16.28 7.33
CA ASP A 13 -10.40 -16.17 8.08
C ASP A 13 -10.45 -14.87 8.92
N ASP A 14 -9.29 -14.38 9.37
CA ASP A 14 -9.14 -13.13 10.12
C ASP A 14 -7.83 -12.37 9.79
N GLY A 15 -7.74 -11.12 10.24
CA GLY A 15 -6.55 -10.29 10.09
C GLY A 15 -6.62 -9.28 8.93
N ARG A 16 -5.46 -8.98 8.34
CA ARG A 16 -5.30 -7.93 7.32
C ARG A 16 -4.59 -8.46 6.08
N VAL A 17 -5.04 -8.04 4.91
CA VAL A 17 -4.48 -8.45 3.62
C VAL A 17 -4.07 -7.21 2.82
N LEU A 18 -2.88 -7.29 2.21
CA LEU A 18 -2.41 -6.33 1.23
C LEU A 18 -2.62 -6.88 -0.18
N ILE A 19 -3.36 -6.12 -0.99
CA ILE A 19 -3.61 -6.40 -2.41
C ILE A 19 -2.78 -5.42 -3.24
N THR A 20 -1.97 -5.94 -4.15
CA THR A 20 -1.25 -5.12 -5.13
C THR A 20 -1.95 -5.21 -6.48
N CYS A 21 -2.24 -4.05 -7.07
CA CYS A 21 -2.77 -3.96 -8.43
C CYS A 21 -1.71 -3.37 -9.35
N LYS A 22 -1.57 -3.93 -10.55
CA LYS A 22 -0.70 -3.44 -11.61
C LYS A 22 -1.48 -3.47 -12.92
N ASP A 23 -1.47 -2.36 -13.66
CA ASP A 23 -2.14 -2.21 -14.96
C ASP A 23 -3.64 -2.59 -14.90
N GLY A 24 -4.32 -2.17 -13.83
CA GLY A 24 -5.74 -2.44 -13.62
C GLY A 24 -6.08 -3.87 -13.14
N ALA A 25 -5.09 -4.75 -12.97
CA ALA A 25 -5.28 -6.13 -12.54
C ALA A 25 -4.60 -6.42 -11.20
N ILE A 26 -5.14 -7.38 -10.43
CA ILE A 26 -4.49 -7.84 -9.19
C ILE A 26 -3.24 -8.65 -9.55
N SER A 27 -2.08 -8.19 -9.08
CA SER A 27 -0.79 -8.84 -9.28
C SER A 27 -0.37 -9.70 -8.08
N SER A 28 -0.79 -9.34 -6.86
CA SER A 28 -0.54 -10.14 -5.65
C SER A 28 -1.56 -9.91 -4.54
N VAL A 29 -1.74 -10.93 -3.70
CA VAL A 29 -2.52 -10.91 -2.45
C VAL A 29 -1.66 -11.55 -1.38
N ARG A 30 -1.45 -10.88 -0.25
CA ARG A 30 -0.71 -11.45 0.88
C ARG A 30 -1.26 -10.98 2.22
N VAL A 31 -1.12 -11.81 3.25
CA VAL A 31 -1.39 -11.40 4.62
C VAL A 31 -0.33 -10.39 5.07
N VAL A 32 -0.76 -9.38 5.82
CA VAL A 32 0.11 -8.37 6.44
C VAL A 32 0.67 -8.96 7.74
N GLN A 33 1.99 -8.87 7.93
CA GLN A 33 2.64 -9.41 9.12
C GLN A 33 2.42 -8.48 10.34
N ASP A 34 2.52 -9.03 11.55
CA ASP A 34 2.23 -8.27 12.79
C ASP A 34 3.19 -7.08 13.03
N ASN A 35 4.40 -7.15 12.47
CA ASN A 35 5.40 -6.09 12.53
C ASN A 35 5.28 -5.07 11.38
N GLU A 36 4.33 -5.24 10.46
CA GLU A 36 4.08 -4.29 9.39
C GLU A 36 3.00 -3.27 9.77
N HIS A 37 3.33 -1.99 9.61
CA HIS A 37 2.39 -0.90 9.81
C HIS A 37 1.90 -0.38 8.46
N MET A 38 0.58 -0.32 8.29
CA MET A 38 -0.03 0.31 7.11
C MET A 38 -0.44 1.74 7.43
N ALA A 39 0.05 2.68 6.63
CA ALA A 39 -0.29 4.08 6.72
C ALA A 39 -0.68 4.61 5.34
N SER A 40 -1.62 5.54 5.29
CA SER A 40 -1.83 6.32 4.08
C SER A 40 -0.59 7.19 3.81
N LEU A 41 -0.36 7.55 2.54
CA LEU A 41 0.70 8.50 2.20
C LEU A 41 0.58 9.79 3.03
N LYS A 42 -0.63 10.32 3.21
CA LYS A 42 -0.87 11.49 4.07
C LYS A 42 -0.35 11.27 5.49
N ALA A 43 -0.69 10.16 6.13
CA ALA A 43 -0.24 9.86 7.49
C ALA A 43 1.29 9.74 7.55
N LEU A 44 1.92 9.11 6.56
CA LEU A 44 3.39 9.06 6.45
C LEU A 44 4.01 10.46 6.34
N LEU A 45 3.44 11.34 5.51
CA LEU A 45 3.93 12.71 5.35
C LEU A 45 3.80 13.54 6.63
N GLU A 46 2.70 13.37 7.38
CA GLU A 46 2.54 14.04 8.67
C GLU A 46 3.55 13.53 9.72
N LEU A 47 3.81 12.21 9.76
CA LEU A 47 4.86 11.66 10.63
C LEU A 47 6.25 12.21 10.28
N ALA A 48 6.57 12.34 8.99
CA ALA A 48 7.82 12.95 8.55
C ALA A 48 7.94 14.41 9.02
N ARG A 49 6.86 15.20 8.92
CA ARG A 49 6.83 16.59 9.42
C ARG A 49 7.04 16.66 10.93
N LEU A 50 6.37 15.80 11.69
CA LEU A 50 6.54 15.73 13.15
C LEU A 50 7.98 15.34 13.55
N ALA A 51 8.66 14.55 12.73
CA ALA A 51 10.07 14.20 12.91
C ALA A 51 11.05 15.32 12.44
N GLY A 52 10.54 16.48 12.02
CA GLY A 52 11.35 17.64 11.61
C GLY A 52 11.74 17.66 10.13
N TYR A 53 11.18 16.77 9.30
CA TYR A 53 11.43 16.79 7.86
C TYR A 53 10.50 17.77 7.13
N THR A 54 11.05 18.44 6.13
CA THR A 54 10.28 19.24 5.17
C THR A 54 9.91 18.36 3.97
N VAL A 55 8.61 18.13 3.75
CA VAL A 55 8.11 17.42 2.57
C VAL A 55 8.04 18.39 1.40
N THR A 56 8.90 18.22 0.40
CA THR A 56 8.85 18.97 -0.85
C THR A 56 8.21 18.13 -1.95
N LYS A 57 7.36 18.76 -2.76
CA LYS A 57 6.91 18.15 -4.02
C LYS A 57 8.06 18.31 -4.99
N ASN A 58 8.69 17.21 -5.40
CA ASN A 58 9.56 17.25 -6.54
C ASN A 58 8.63 17.27 -7.76
N ASP A 59 8.31 18.47 -8.25
CA ASP A 59 7.71 18.64 -9.57
C ASP A 59 8.78 18.21 -10.56
N GLY A 60 8.91 16.89 -10.76
CA GLY A 60 9.84 16.32 -11.70
C GLY A 60 9.66 17.05 -13.01
N ALA A 61 10.72 17.72 -13.45
CA ALA A 61 10.85 18.22 -14.80
C ALA A 61 10.45 17.09 -15.74
N GLU A 62 9.29 17.24 -16.37
CA GLU A 62 8.93 16.47 -17.55
C GLU A 62 10.05 16.70 -18.58
N ARG A 63 10.81 15.65 -18.86
CA ARG A 63 11.65 15.52 -20.03
C ARG A 63 11.32 14.19 -20.68
#